data_AF-A0A430DXA8-F1
#
_entry.id   AF-A0A430DXA8-F1
#
_cell.length_a   1.000
_cell.length_b   1.000
_cell.length_c   1.000
_cell.angle_alpha   90.00
_cell.angle_beta   90.00
_cell.angle_gamma   90.00
#
_symmetry.space_group_name_H-M   'P 1'
#
loop_
_entity.id
_entity.type
_entity.pdbx_description
1 polymer ?
#
loop_
_entity_poly.entity_id
_entity_poly.type
_entity_poly.pdbx_seq_one_letter_code
_entity_poly.pdbx_strand_id
1 'polypeptide(L)' 'MDDDKEYYYRRAESELEMAQRTENPEAVKAHYTLAGYYLDKVYNDDAAAIVASGEAAINTTPPAASLS' A
#
# COMPACT_ATOMS: atom_id res chain seq x y z
N MET A 1 0.70 6.93 13.18
CA MET A 1 -0.35 6.05 12.62
C MET A 1 -1.41 6.90 11.93
N ASP A 2 -2.22 7.71 12.64
CA ASP A 2 -3.21 8.59 11.99
C ASP A 2 -2.56 9.82 11.30
N ASP A 3 -1.52 10.41 11.92
CA ASP A 3 -0.76 11.52 11.32
C ASP A 3 -0.09 11.12 9.99
N ASP A 4 0.32 9.85 9.85
CA ASP A 4 0.94 9.32 8.63
C ASP A 4 -0.10 9.21 7.51
N LYS A 5 -1.32 8.76 7.83
CA LYS A 5 -2.44 8.68 6.88
C LYS A 5 -2.85 10.07 6.39
N GLU A 6 -2.97 11.04 7.28
CA GLU A 6 -3.31 12.41 6.90
C GLU A 6 -2.23 13.03 5.98
N TYR A 7 -0.95 12.79 6.27
CA TYR A 7 0.14 13.21 5.38
C TYR A 7 0.00 12.62 3.97
N TYR A 8 -0.24 11.31 3.87
CA TYR A 8 -0.38 10.65 2.57
C TYR A 8 -1.63 11.11 1.80
N TYR A 9 -2.74 11.36 2.49
CA TYR A 9 -3.93 11.97 1.86
C TYR A 9 -3.62 13.34 1.26
N ARG A 10 -2.99 14.24 2.02
CA ARG A 10 -2.65 15.58 1.53
C ARG A 10 -1.69 15.52 0.34
N ARG A 11 -0.74 14.58 0.33
CA ARG A 11 0.14 14.39 -0.83
C ARG A 11 -0.62 13.85 -2.03
N ALA A 12 -1.52 12.88 -1.85
CA ALA A 12 -2.35 12.39 -2.94
C ALA A 12 -3.20 13.51 -3.58
N GLU A 13 -3.86 14.35 -2.79
CA GLU A 13 -4.62 15.51 -3.28
C GLU A 13 -3.75 16.48 -4.08
N SER A 14 -2.56 16.82 -3.56
CA SER A 14 -1.64 17.73 -4.25
C SER A 14 -1.19 17.18 -5.61
N GLU A 15 -0.93 15.88 -5.72
CA GLU A 15 -0.60 15.26 -7.01
C GLU A 15 -1.79 15.28 -7.98
N LEU A 16 -3.03 15.06 -7.51
CA LEU A 16 -4.24 15.15 -8.33
C LEU A 16 -4.48 16.58 -8.84
N GLU A 17 -4.24 17.60 -8.02
CA GLU A 17 -4.29 19.00 -8.47
C GLU A 17 -3.26 19.29 -9.55
N MET A 18 -2.02 18.78 -9.39
CA MET A 18 -0.98 18.95 -10.39
C MET A 18 -1.32 18.22 -11.69
N ALA A 19 -1.90 17.02 -11.62
CA ALA A 19 -2.39 16.30 -12.80
C ALA A 19 -3.43 17.12 -13.57
N GLN A 20 -4.37 17.77 -12.89
CA GLN A 20 -5.41 18.59 -13.52
C GLN A 20 -4.87 19.88 -14.17
N ARG A 21 -3.78 20.43 -13.64
CA ARG A 21 -3.14 21.66 -14.16
C ARG A 21 -2.12 21.39 -15.28
N THR A 22 -1.75 20.14 -15.50
CA THR A 22 -0.67 19.76 -16.42
C THR A 22 -1.21 19.37 -17.79
N GLU A 23 -0.63 19.92 -18.85
CA GLU A 23 -1.00 19.60 -20.23
C GLU A 23 -0.13 18.47 -20.83
N ASN A 24 1.03 18.18 -20.24
CA ASN A 24 1.92 17.12 -20.70
C ASN A 24 1.37 15.74 -20.28
N PRO A 25 1.02 14.84 -21.24
CA PRO A 25 0.41 13.55 -20.91
C PRO A 25 1.28 12.62 -20.07
N GLU A 26 2.62 12.67 -20.22
CA GLU A 26 3.54 11.85 -19.42
C GLU A 26 3.61 12.35 -17.98
N ALA A 27 3.62 13.67 -17.78
CA ALA A 27 3.58 14.26 -16.45
C ALA A 27 2.23 14.01 -15.75
N VAL A 28 1.11 14.08 -16.48
CA VAL A 28 -0.22 13.69 -15.96
C VAL A 28 -0.20 12.24 -15.45
N LYS A 29 0.37 11.31 -16.23
CA LYS A 29 0.53 9.91 -15.81
C LYS A 29 1.41 9.78 -14.56
N ALA A 30 2.51 10.53 -14.48
CA ALA A 30 3.39 10.52 -13.32
C ALA A 30 2.65 10.99 -12.05
N HIS A 31 1.90 12.08 -12.13
CA HIS A 31 1.10 12.57 -11.01
C HIS A 31 0.02 11.59 -10.56
N TYR A 32 -0.72 10.97 -11.50
CA TYR A 32 -1.69 9.93 -11.13
C TYR A 32 -1.03 8.69 -10.50
N THR A 33 0.16 8.32 -10.96
CA THR A 33 0.92 7.20 -10.38
C THR A 33 1.33 7.50 -8.94
N LEU A 34 1.82 8.71 -8.66
CA LEU A 34 2.17 9.15 -7.31
C LEU A 34 0.96 9.26 -6.40
N ALA A 35 -0.16 9.80 -6.89
CA ALA A 35 -1.41 9.86 -6.14
C ALA A 35 -1.87 8.44 -5.73
N GLY A 36 -1.83 7.49 -6.66
CA GLY A 36 -2.14 6.08 -6.39
C GLY A 36 -1.22 5.46 -5.33
N TYR A 37 0.09 5.72 -5.40
CA TYR A 37 1.05 5.26 -4.39
C TYR A 37 0.74 5.81 -2.99
N TYR A 38 0.40 7.09 -2.86
CA TYR A 38 0.06 7.66 -1.56
C TYR A 38 -1.27 7.14 -1.02
N LEU A 39 -2.26 6.91 -1.88
CA LEU A 39 -3.53 6.28 -1.46
C LEU A 39 -3.32 4.82 -1.04
N ASP A 40 -2.43 4.09 -1.71
CA ASP A 40 -2.06 2.73 -1.29
C ASP A 40 -1.49 2.72 0.14
N LYS A 41 -0.63 3.69 0.47
CA LYS A 41 -0.10 3.86 1.84
C LYS A 41 -1.17 4.14 2.88
N VAL A 42 -2.24 4.87 2.51
CA VAL A 42 -3.35 5.13 3.42
C VAL A 42 -4.17 3.88 3.70
N TYR A 43 -4.50 3.12 2.65
CA TYR A 43 -5.51 2.07 2.72
C TYR A 43 -4.93 0.66 2.90
N ASN A 44 -3.67 0.44 2.55
CA ASN A 44 -3.05 -0.88 2.50
C ASN A 44 -1.83 -1.05 3.43
N ASP A 45 -1.33 -0.01 4.13
CA ASP A 45 -0.24 -0.18 5.11
C ASP A 45 -0.66 -1.06 6.31
N ASP A 46 -1.96 -1.06 6.68
CA ASP A 46 -2.47 -1.91 7.77
C ASP A 46 -2.44 -3.41 7.38
N ALA A 47 -2.70 -3.73 6.10
CA ALA A 47 -2.62 -5.09 5.59
C ALA A 47 -1.16 -5.59 5.55
N ALA A 48 -0.21 -4.72 5.17
CA ALA A 48 1.22 -5.00 5.20
C ALA A 48 1.74 -5.24 6.64
N ALA A 49 1.24 -4.48 7.62
CA ALA A 49 1.57 -4.67 9.03
C ALA A 49 1.01 -5.98 9.60
N ILE A 50 -0.19 -6.41 9.17
CA ILE A 50 -0.80 -7.68 9.57
C ILE A 50 -0.05 -8.89 8.98
N VAL A 51 0.39 -8.83 7.72
CA VAL A 51 1.20 -9.93 7.14
C VAL A 51 2.61 -9.97 7.72
N ALA A 52 3.24 -8.81 7.98
CA ALA A 52 4.56 -8.73 8.59
C ALA A 52 4.58 -9.20 10.06
N SER A 53 3.44 -9.11 10.77
CA SER A 53 3.28 -9.63 12.13
C SER A 53 2.77 -11.08 12.19
N GLY A 54 2.40 -11.68 11.04
CA GLY A 54 1.74 -12.98 10.94
C GLY A 54 2.59 -14.14 10.40
N GLU A 55 3.83 -13.92 9.97
CA GLU A 55 4.68 -14.96 9.34
C GLU A 55 5.31 -15.96 10.34
N ALA A 56 4.61 -16.32 11.42
CA ALA A 56 5.02 -17.33 12.39
C ALA A 56 4.09 -18.56 12.49
N ALA A 57 2.98 -18.62 11.74
CA ALA A 57 1.92 -19.60 11.99
C ALA A 57 1.47 -20.45 10.80
N ILE A 58 2.28 -20.62 9.74
CA ILE A 58 1.98 -21.59 8.67
C ILE A 58 3.15 -22.52 8.34
N ASN A 59 3.82 -23.10 9.34
CA ASN A 59 4.52 -24.37 9.14
C ASN A 59 3.61 -25.52 9.58
N THR A 60 2.59 -25.83 8.79
CA THR A 60 1.84 -27.08 8.91
C THR A 60 2.72 -28.22 8.38
N THR A 61 3.64 -28.70 9.20
CA THR A 61 4.20 -30.04 9.03
C THR A 61 3.09 -31.03 9.38
N PRO A 62 2.57 -31.86 8.45
CA PRO A 62 1.67 -32.92 8.85
C PRO A 62 2.47 -33.92 9.69
N PRO A 63 1.92 -34.46 10.80
CA PRO A 63 2.58 -35.55 11.50
C PRO A 63 2.69 -36.72 10.53
N ALA A 64 3.93 -37.14 10.24
CA ALA A 64 4.20 -38.36 9.52
C ALA A 64 3.47 -39.51 10.21
N ALA A 65 2.61 -40.19 9.45
CA ALA A 65 1.94 -41.41 9.88
C ALA A 65 2.98 -42.41 10.38
N SER A 66 2.98 -42.68 11.69
CA SER A 66 3.63 -43.87 12.23
C SER A 66 2.64 -45.01 12.13
N LEU A 67 2.77 -45.78 11.05
CA LEU A 67 2.18 -47.09 10.90
C LEU A 67 3.29 -48.12 11.17
N SER A 68 3.29 -48.70 12.36
CA SER A 68 3.70 -50.08 12.71
C SER A 68 3.93 -50.20 14.21
#